data_AF-A0A7C1RJT5-F1
#
_entry.id   AF-A0A7C1RJT5-F1
#
_cell.length_a   1.000
_cell.length_b   1.000
_cell.length_c   1.000
_cell.angle_alpha   90.00
_cell.angle_beta   90.00
_cell.angle_gamma   90.00
#
_symmetry.space_group_name_H-M   'P 1'
#
loop_
_entity.id
_entity.type
_entity.pdbx_description
1 polymer ?
#
loop_
_entity_poly.entity_id
_entity_poly.type
_entity_poly.pdbx_seq_one_letter_code
_entity_poly.pdbx_strand_id
1 'polypeptide(L)'
;MKEFVINDLLKLRLEDNKTIIYINDIKTIQCKYLLLNESSPDVELFENNVKDLTIDAQSENLNHSLELIDENEITPEVEFWAHSSNLQAWYEHSYNTQLLHSNLSFPLLKRLSKAGDKVAKKIFKEEIIKRFRDGNLNIMVFLIVEGYLDELGIEESDDLYEELDFETRKKLFKRLRETEKRDTFIL
;
A
#
# COMPACT_ATOMS: atom_id res chain seq x y z
N MET A 1 -19.30 -18.59 -9.68
CA MET A 1 -18.71 -17.37 -9.11
C MET A 1 -18.75 -17.52 -7.60
N LYS A 2 -17.59 -17.45 -6.92
CA LYS A 2 -17.51 -17.46 -5.46
C LYS A 2 -17.29 -16.03 -4.99
N GLU A 3 -18.00 -15.61 -3.96
CA GLU A 3 -17.89 -14.28 -3.36
C GLU A 3 -17.62 -14.47 -1.86
N PHE A 4 -16.72 -13.65 -1.33
CA PHE A 4 -16.41 -13.60 0.10
C PHE A 4 -16.51 -12.15 0.56
N VAL A 5 -17.45 -11.86 1.44
CA VAL A 5 -17.70 -10.50 1.96
C VAL A 5 -17.04 -10.37 3.32
N ILE A 6 -16.12 -9.42 3.45
CA ILE A 6 -15.41 -9.13 4.71
C ILE A 6 -16.19 -8.10 5.52
N ASN A 7 -16.63 -7.04 4.86
CA ASN A 7 -17.50 -6.01 5.42
C ASN A 7 -18.32 -5.34 4.29
N ASP A 8 -19.13 -4.34 4.64
CA ASP A 8 -20.00 -3.64 3.69
C ASP A 8 -19.26 -2.96 2.54
N LEU A 9 -17.97 -2.63 2.73
CA LEU A 9 -17.13 -2.00 1.73
C LEU A 9 -16.19 -2.99 1.05
N LEU A 10 -15.68 -4.02 1.73
CA LEU A 10 -14.61 -4.91 1.24
C LEU A 10 -15.13 -6.32 0.95
N LYS A 11 -14.93 -6.79 -0.27
CA LYS A 11 -15.23 -8.17 -0.65
C LYS A 11 -14.27 -8.69 -1.72
N LEU A 12 -14.18 -10.01 -1.85
CA LEU A 12 -13.43 -10.70 -2.89
C LEU A 12 -14.37 -11.52 -3.77
N ARG A 13 -14.02 -11.66 -5.06
CA ARG A 13 -14.68 -12.60 -5.98
C ARG A 13 -13.67 -13.44 -6.72
N LEU A 14 -13.99 -14.71 -6.93
CA LEU A 14 -13.28 -15.58 -7.85
C LEU A 14 -13.95 -15.49 -9.23
N GLU A 15 -13.27 -14.78 -10.14
CA GLU A 15 -13.71 -14.49 -11.51
C GLU A 15 -12.61 -14.92 -12.48
N ASP A 16 -12.93 -15.72 -13.50
CA ASP A 16 -11.97 -16.20 -14.51
C ASP A 16 -10.69 -16.80 -13.91
N ASN A 17 -10.85 -17.63 -12.86
CA ASN A 17 -9.76 -18.25 -12.09
C ASN A 17 -8.80 -17.23 -11.43
N LYS A 18 -9.27 -16.01 -11.19
CA LYS A 18 -8.51 -14.95 -10.51
C LYS A 18 -9.28 -14.41 -9.32
N THR A 19 -8.56 -14.15 -8.24
CA THR A 19 -9.12 -13.48 -7.06
C THR A 19 -9.10 -11.97 -7.28
N ILE A 20 -10.27 -11.36 -7.26
CA ILE A 20 -10.49 -9.93 -7.48
C ILE A 20 -10.99 -9.29 -6.19
N ILE A 21 -10.33 -8.23 -5.73
CA ILE A 21 -10.76 -7.43 -4.58
C ILE A 21 -11.65 -6.28 -5.06
N TYR A 22 -12.75 -6.08 -4.35
CA TYR A 22 -13.70 -5.01 -4.53
C TYR A 22 -13.76 -4.14 -3.27
N ILE A 23 -13.70 -2.82 -3.45
CA ILE A 23 -13.94 -1.84 -2.40
C ILE A 23 -15.09 -0.93 -2.85
N ASN A 24 -16.18 -0.89 -2.08
CA ASN A 24 -17.40 -0.16 -2.39
C ASN A 24 -17.91 -0.47 -3.81
N ASP A 25 -17.99 -1.77 -4.12
CA ASP A 25 -18.36 -2.32 -5.44
C ASP A 25 -17.45 -1.94 -6.62
N ILE A 26 -16.38 -1.18 -6.39
CA ILE A 26 -15.38 -0.85 -7.40
C ILE A 26 -14.31 -1.94 -7.41
N LYS A 27 -13.98 -2.47 -8.59
CA LYS A 27 -12.86 -3.39 -8.77
C LYS A 27 -11.55 -2.66 -8.51
N THR A 28 -10.79 -3.09 -7.51
CA THR A 28 -9.62 -2.34 -7.07
C THR A 28 -8.29 -3.00 -7.39
N ILE A 29 -8.20 -4.33 -7.26
CA ILE A 29 -6.92 -5.06 -7.35
C ILE A 29 -7.19 -6.51 -7.81
N GLN A 30 -6.42 -7.00 -8.79
CA GLN A 30 -6.29 -8.43 -9.06
C GLN A 30 -5.20 -8.97 -8.13
N CYS A 31 -5.49 -9.95 -7.28
CA CYS A 31 -4.45 -10.74 -6.60
C CYS A 31 -3.75 -11.61 -7.65
N LYS A 32 -2.84 -10.99 -8.40
CA LYS A 32 -1.62 -11.65 -8.85
C LYS A 32 -0.53 -10.75 -8.30
N TYR A 33 0.38 -11.32 -7.52
CA TYR A 33 1.73 -10.80 -7.30
C TYR A 33 1.95 -9.40 -7.86
N LEU A 34 1.82 -8.36 -7.03
CA LEU A 34 2.10 -6.97 -7.44
C LEU A 34 3.63 -6.74 -7.60
N LEU A 35 4.31 -7.73 -8.18
CA LEU A 35 5.74 -7.79 -8.44
C LEU A 35 6.11 -8.41 -9.80
N LEU A 36 5.17 -8.87 -10.63
CA LEU A 36 5.51 -9.33 -11.98
C LEU A 36 4.45 -8.92 -13.01
N ASN A 37 4.72 -7.77 -13.64
CA ASN A 37 4.62 -7.54 -15.08
C ASN A 37 3.29 -7.93 -15.73
N GLU A 38 2.45 -6.93 -16.02
CA GLU A 38 1.88 -6.74 -17.37
C GLU A 38 1.05 -5.44 -17.45
N SER A 39 1.66 -4.45 -18.11
CA SER A 39 1.02 -3.46 -19.00
C SER A 39 -0.34 -2.90 -18.56
N SER A 40 -0.32 -1.91 -17.66
CA SER A 40 -1.31 -0.83 -17.72
C SER A 40 -0.57 0.52 -17.63
N PRO A 41 -0.94 1.53 -18.43
CA PRO A 41 -0.18 2.77 -18.54
C PRO A 41 -0.14 3.58 -17.24
N ASP A 42 -1.00 3.28 -16.27
CA ASP A 42 -1.02 3.94 -14.96
C ASP A 42 -0.18 3.24 -13.87
N VAL A 43 0.47 2.10 -14.19
CA VAL A 43 1.23 1.26 -13.22
C VAL A 43 2.75 1.37 -13.37
N GLU A 44 3.27 1.98 -14.44
CA GLU A 44 4.72 2.10 -14.68
C GLU A 44 5.48 2.91 -13.60
N LEU A 45 4.80 3.70 -12.78
CA LEU A 45 5.41 4.44 -11.67
C LEU A 45 5.64 3.59 -10.41
N PHE A 46 4.93 2.47 -10.25
CA PHE A 46 4.94 1.67 -9.03
C PHE A 46 6.05 0.60 -9.02
N GLU A 47 6.35 -0.04 -10.15
CA GLU A 47 7.25 -1.20 -10.14
C GLU A 47 8.72 -0.85 -9.85
N ASN A 48 9.19 0.33 -10.28
CA ASN A 48 10.60 0.69 -10.13
C ASN A 48 10.94 1.40 -8.80
N ASN A 49 9.94 1.83 -8.02
CA ASN A 49 10.15 2.54 -6.75
C ASN A 49 9.79 1.72 -5.51
N VAL A 50 8.94 0.70 -5.61
CA VAL A 50 8.38 0.01 -4.44
C VAL A 50 9.41 -0.75 -3.60
N LYS A 51 10.47 -1.32 -4.19
CA LYS A 51 11.55 -1.98 -3.42
C LYS A 51 12.26 -1.06 -2.42
N ASP A 52 12.33 0.25 -2.72
CA ASP A 52 12.94 1.25 -1.85
C ASP A 52 11.92 1.94 -0.92
N LEU A 53 10.62 1.64 -1.08
CA LEU A 53 9.51 2.22 -0.32
C LEU A 53 8.97 1.31 0.80
N THR A 54 9.44 0.07 0.88
CA THR A 54 9.12 -0.85 1.98
C THR A 54 10.02 -0.55 3.18
N ILE A 55 9.40 -0.17 4.31
CA ILE A 55 10.08 0.00 5.60
C ILE A 55 10.33 -1.37 6.26
N ASP A 56 9.70 -2.40 5.73
CA ASP A 56 9.63 -3.73 6.32
C ASP A 56 10.89 -4.54 5.99
N ALA A 57 12.07 -4.08 6.41
CA ALA A 57 13.28 -4.92 6.44
C ALA A 57 13.16 -6.07 7.47
N GLN A 58 12.13 -6.01 8.35
CA GLN A 58 11.86 -7.02 9.38
C GLN A 58 10.72 -7.99 9.01
N SER A 59 10.12 -7.87 7.83
CA SER A 59 9.07 -8.80 7.36
C SER A 59 9.61 -10.08 6.73
N GLU A 60 10.91 -10.39 6.85
CA GLU A 60 11.43 -11.73 6.52
C GLU A 60 10.75 -12.86 7.33
N ASN A 61 9.95 -12.50 8.35
CA ASN A 61 9.12 -13.43 9.14
C ASN A 61 7.61 -13.33 8.84
N LEU A 62 7.16 -12.54 7.86
CA LEU A 62 5.76 -12.60 7.39
C LEU A 62 5.58 -13.87 6.57
N ASN A 63 5.34 -14.98 7.26
CA ASN A 63 5.03 -16.31 6.78
C ASN A 63 5.16 -16.47 5.25
N HIS A 64 6.42 -16.47 4.77
CA HIS A 64 6.80 -16.82 3.39
C HIS A 64 6.38 -18.26 3.00
N SER A 65 5.55 -18.92 3.83
CA SER A 65 4.78 -20.11 3.50
C SER A 65 3.97 -20.01 2.19
N LEU A 66 3.70 -18.81 1.67
CA LEU A 66 3.13 -18.62 0.33
C LEU A 66 4.18 -18.39 -0.77
N GLU A 67 5.46 -18.18 -0.44
CA GLU A 67 6.55 -18.02 -1.40
C GLU A 67 7.18 -19.35 -1.84
N LEU A 68 6.86 -20.45 -1.16
CA LEU A 68 7.49 -21.76 -1.39
C LEU A 68 6.55 -22.82 -1.98
N ILE A 69 5.31 -22.46 -2.30
CA ILE A 69 4.39 -23.42 -2.92
C ILE A 69 4.57 -23.27 -4.43
N ASP A 70 5.15 -24.30 -5.04
CA ASP A 70 5.28 -24.44 -6.49
C ASP A 70 3.94 -24.07 -7.14
N GLU A 71 3.94 -23.07 -8.03
CA GLU A 71 2.74 -22.47 -8.66
C GLU A 71 1.84 -23.52 -9.35
N ASN A 72 2.34 -24.73 -9.53
CA ASN A 72 1.66 -25.87 -10.14
C ASN A 72 0.73 -26.66 -9.19
N GLU A 73 0.70 -26.42 -7.88
CA GLU A 73 -0.09 -27.23 -6.93
C GLU A 73 -1.33 -26.54 -6.31
N ILE A 74 -1.47 -25.22 -6.40
CA ILE A 74 -2.60 -24.51 -5.78
C ILE A 74 -3.70 -24.23 -6.81
N THR A 75 -4.88 -24.81 -6.60
CA THR A 75 -6.05 -24.46 -7.42
C THR A 75 -6.48 -23.01 -7.15
N PRO A 76 -7.04 -22.29 -8.16
CA PRO A 76 -7.55 -20.93 -7.97
C PRO A 76 -8.53 -20.76 -6.80
N GLU A 77 -9.25 -21.83 -6.47
CA GLU A 77 -10.15 -21.86 -5.32
C GLU A 77 -9.41 -21.86 -3.98
N VAL A 78 -8.36 -22.67 -3.84
CA VAL A 78 -7.56 -22.72 -2.61
C VAL A 78 -6.85 -21.38 -2.40
N GLU A 79 -6.31 -20.79 -3.48
CA GLU A 79 -5.71 -19.46 -3.44
C GLU A 79 -6.73 -18.39 -3.01
N PHE A 80 -7.94 -18.43 -3.58
CA PHE A 80 -9.04 -17.53 -3.21
C PHE A 80 -9.37 -17.60 -1.71
N TRP A 81 -9.45 -18.81 -1.15
CA TRP A 81 -9.69 -18.98 0.28
C TRP A 81 -8.54 -18.47 1.13
N ALA A 82 -7.29 -18.71 0.74
CA ALA A 82 -6.11 -18.21 1.45
C ALA A 82 -6.06 -16.66 1.48
N HIS A 83 -6.28 -16.01 0.33
CA HIS A 83 -6.36 -14.54 0.26
C HIS A 83 -7.52 -14.00 1.08
N SER A 84 -8.68 -14.65 1.01
CA SER A 84 -9.87 -14.25 1.77
C SER A 84 -9.62 -14.33 3.27
N SER A 85 -8.97 -15.40 3.76
CA SER A 85 -8.63 -15.54 5.18
C SER A 85 -7.61 -14.51 5.65
N ASN A 86 -6.61 -14.18 4.82
CA ASN A 86 -5.61 -13.16 5.17
C ASN A 86 -6.25 -11.77 5.28
N LEU A 87 -7.09 -11.38 4.32
CA LEU A 87 -7.80 -10.10 4.38
C LEU A 87 -8.83 -10.06 5.51
N GLN A 88 -9.51 -11.18 5.80
CA GLN A 88 -10.42 -11.28 6.94
C GLN A 88 -9.66 -11.07 8.26
N ALA A 89 -8.55 -11.78 8.46
CA ALA A 89 -7.73 -11.63 9.66
C ALA A 89 -7.18 -10.20 9.80
N TRP A 90 -6.72 -9.60 8.70
CA TRP A 90 -6.29 -8.21 8.67
C TRP A 90 -7.39 -7.24 9.11
N TYR A 91 -8.61 -7.41 8.59
CA TYR A 91 -9.78 -6.61 8.98
C TYR A 91 -10.16 -6.80 10.46
N GLU A 92 -10.25 -8.06 10.93
CA GLU A 92 -10.62 -8.39 12.31
C GLU A 92 -9.62 -7.84 13.34
N HIS A 93 -8.36 -7.69 12.96
CA HIS A 93 -7.32 -7.06 13.77
C HIS A 93 -7.20 -5.55 13.51
N SER A 94 -8.32 -4.89 13.15
CA SER A 94 -8.40 -3.43 12.96
C SER A 94 -7.39 -2.91 11.95
N TYR A 95 -7.25 -3.62 10.82
CA TYR A 95 -6.32 -3.29 9.74
C TYR A 95 -4.83 -3.29 10.15
N ASN A 96 -4.44 -4.15 11.10
CA ASN A 96 -3.06 -4.28 11.54
C ASN A 96 -2.11 -4.51 10.34
N THR A 97 -1.30 -3.50 10.01
CA THR A 97 -0.40 -3.50 8.85
C THR A 97 0.74 -4.50 8.95
N GLN A 98 0.92 -5.15 10.09
CA GLN A 98 1.85 -6.27 10.26
C GLN A 98 1.28 -7.60 9.77
N LEU A 99 -0.03 -7.72 9.46
CA LEU A 99 -0.65 -8.96 8.99
C LEU A 99 -0.69 -9.10 7.47
N LEU A 100 -0.48 -7.99 6.75
CA LEU A 100 -0.43 -7.95 5.29
C LEU A 100 0.77 -7.14 4.86
N HIS A 101 1.49 -7.63 3.87
CA HIS A 101 2.60 -6.91 3.26
C HIS A 101 2.18 -5.48 2.86
N SER A 102 3.06 -4.49 3.09
CA SER A 102 2.77 -3.07 2.89
C SER A 102 2.31 -2.72 1.47
N ASN A 103 2.83 -3.43 0.46
CA ASN A 103 2.40 -3.30 -0.95
C ASN A 103 0.91 -3.60 -1.18
N LEU A 104 0.25 -4.35 -0.28
CA LEU A 104 -1.18 -4.62 -0.33
C LEU A 104 -1.94 -3.80 0.71
N SER A 105 -1.47 -3.76 1.97
CA SER A 105 -2.18 -3.08 3.04
C SER A 105 -2.28 -1.57 2.82
N PHE A 106 -1.22 -0.92 2.33
CA PHE A 106 -1.20 0.54 2.16
C PHE A 106 -2.17 1.03 1.06
N PRO A 107 -2.20 0.44 -0.15
CA PRO A 107 -3.21 0.79 -1.15
C PRO A 107 -4.65 0.46 -0.72
N LEU A 108 -4.86 -0.65 -0.01
CA LEU A 108 -6.20 -1.01 0.50
C LEU A 108 -6.69 0.02 1.54
N LEU A 109 -5.83 0.42 2.48
CA LEU A 109 -6.14 1.47 3.45
C LEU A 109 -6.53 2.80 2.77
N LYS A 110 -5.76 3.23 1.76
CA LYS A 110 -6.08 4.44 0.98
C LYS A 110 -7.47 4.35 0.36
N ARG A 111 -7.79 3.22 -0.28
CA ARG A 111 -9.08 3.03 -0.97
C ARG A 111 -10.25 2.90 0.00
N LEU A 112 -10.09 2.19 1.12
CA LEU A 112 -11.11 2.09 2.17
C LEU A 112 -11.37 3.43 2.86
N SER A 113 -10.31 4.20 3.13
CA SER A 113 -10.40 5.57 3.64
C SER A 113 -11.25 6.45 2.71
N LYS A 114 -10.97 6.42 1.40
CA LYS A 114 -11.74 7.15 0.38
C LYS A 114 -13.18 6.66 0.24
N ALA A 115 -13.43 5.38 0.49
CA ALA A 115 -14.76 4.79 0.52
C ALA A 115 -15.56 5.13 1.79
N GLY A 116 -14.95 5.83 2.76
CA GLY A 116 -15.62 6.31 3.97
C GLY A 116 -15.41 5.44 5.21
N ASP A 117 -14.54 4.43 5.16
CA ASP A 117 -14.17 3.65 6.34
C ASP A 117 -13.33 4.51 7.30
N LYS A 118 -13.93 4.86 8.44
CA LYS A 118 -13.30 5.72 9.45
C LYS A 118 -12.12 5.04 10.15
N VAL A 119 -12.17 3.73 10.34
CA VAL A 119 -11.09 2.97 10.99
C VAL A 119 -9.92 2.88 10.01
N ALA A 120 -10.18 2.51 8.76
CA ALA A 120 -9.14 2.48 7.73
C ALA A 120 -8.51 3.87 7.52
N LYS A 121 -9.31 4.95 7.51
CA LYS A 121 -8.80 6.33 7.44
C LYS A 121 -7.85 6.65 8.57
N LYS A 122 -8.21 6.31 9.81
CA LYS A 122 -7.34 6.53 10.98
C LYS A 122 -6.02 5.77 10.83
N ILE A 123 -6.07 4.47 10.56
CA ILE A 123 -4.87 3.63 10.42
C ILE A 123 -4.02 4.09 9.24
N PHE A 124 -4.63 4.52 8.14
CA PHE A 124 -3.91 5.06 6.99
C PHE A 124 -3.08 6.30 7.32
N LYS A 125 -3.64 7.25 8.07
CA LYS A 125 -2.91 8.44 8.54
C LYS A 125 -1.75 8.07 9.47
N GLU A 126 -2.00 7.19 10.43
CA GLU A 126 -0.96 6.69 11.36
C GLU A 126 0.19 6.04 10.61
N GLU A 127 -0.12 5.27 9.57
CA GLU A 127 0.87 4.64 8.70
C GLU A 127 1.65 5.68 7.89
N ILE A 128 1.02 6.69 7.29
CA ILE A 128 1.73 7.80 6.60
C ILE A 128 2.72 8.49 7.55
N ILE A 129 2.26 8.85 8.75
CA ILE A 129 3.08 9.49 9.80
C ILE A 129 4.27 8.59 10.16
N LYS A 130 4.01 7.31 10.42
CA LYS A 130 5.06 6.33 10.74
C LYS A 130 6.08 6.20 9.62
N ARG A 131 5.63 6.13 8.36
CA ARG A 131 6.52 6.04 7.19
C ARG A 131 7.38 7.28 6.99
N PHE A 132 6.81 8.45 7.26
CA PHE A 132 7.56 9.70 7.17
C PHE A 132 8.63 9.80 8.26
N ARG A 133 8.26 9.47 9.51
CA ARG A 133 9.14 9.51 10.68
C ARG A 133 10.29 8.50 10.63
N ASP A 134 10.18 7.44 9.83
CA ASP A 134 11.25 6.45 9.64
C ASP A 134 12.56 7.07 9.09
N GLY A 135 12.51 8.27 8.49
CA GLY A 135 13.73 8.96 8.09
C GLY A 135 14.22 8.58 6.68
N ASN A 136 13.58 7.61 6.02
CA ASN A 136 13.92 7.23 4.65
C ASN A 136 13.53 8.35 3.66
N LEU A 137 14.55 9.00 3.10
CA LEU A 137 14.37 10.16 2.23
C LEU A 137 13.64 9.84 0.91
N ASN A 138 13.74 8.62 0.39
CA ASN A 138 12.98 8.24 -0.81
C ASN A 138 11.50 8.08 -0.48
N ILE A 139 11.19 7.48 0.67
CA ILE A 139 9.82 7.35 1.18
C ILE A 139 9.21 8.72 1.47
N MET A 140 9.93 9.61 2.16
CA MET A 140 9.42 10.97 2.40
C MET A 140 9.12 11.72 1.11
N VAL A 141 10.03 11.70 0.12
CA VAL A 141 9.81 12.35 -1.17
C VAL A 141 8.58 11.77 -1.85
N PHE A 142 8.44 10.45 -1.89
CA PHE A 142 7.28 9.78 -2.45
C PHE A 142 5.98 10.20 -1.76
N LEU A 143 5.94 10.20 -0.42
CA LEU A 143 4.76 10.60 0.35
C LEU A 143 4.35 12.05 0.06
N ILE A 144 5.33 12.95 -0.10
CA ILE A 144 5.08 14.36 -0.41
C ILE A 144 4.59 14.53 -1.86
N VAL A 145 5.31 13.98 -2.83
CA VAL A 145 5.03 14.18 -4.27
C VAL A 145 3.69 13.58 -4.67
N GLU A 146 3.35 12.41 -4.12
CA GLU A 146 2.08 11.73 -4.41
C GLU A 146 0.90 12.27 -3.57
N GLY A 147 1.10 13.35 -2.80
CA GLY A 147 0.07 14.01 -2.01
C GLY A 147 -0.47 13.17 -0.85
N TYR A 148 0.31 12.22 -0.31
CA TYR A 148 -0.13 11.45 0.86
C TYR A 148 -0.21 12.30 2.13
N LEU A 149 0.61 13.34 2.25
CA LEU A 149 0.52 14.25 3.40
C LEU A 149 -0.78 15.07 3.40
N ASP A 150 -1.45 15.22 2.26
CA ASP A 150 -2.75 15.93 2.17
C ASP A 150 -3.88 15.16 2.87
N GLU A 151 -3.68 13.88 3.17
CA GLU A 151 -4.58 13.06 3.97
C GLU A 151 -4.45 13.37 5.47
N LEU A 152 -3.39 14.09 5.86
CA LEU A 152 -3.16 14.62 7.20
C LEU A 152 -3.74 16.04 7.33
N GLY A 153 -4.07 16.43 8.56
CA GLY A 153 -4.38 17.83 8.86
C GLY A 153 -3.12 18.69 8.77
N ILE A 154 -3.30 20.00 8.58
CA ILE A 154 -2.18 20.97 8.48
C ILE A 154 -1.26 20.85 9.70
N GLU A 155 -1.82 20.81 10.92
CA GLU A 155 -1.05 20.65 12.16
C GLU A 155 -0.22 19.36 12.17
N GLU A 156 -0.81 18.22 11.82
CA GLU A 156 -0.09 16.94 11.78
C GLU A 156 1.02 16.94 10.73
N SER A 157 0.80 17.59 9.59
CA SER A 157 1.82 17.70 8.54
C SER A 157 2.96 18.63 8.95
N ASP A 158 2.66 19.77 9.59
CA ASP A 158 3.65 20.73 10.06
C ASP A 158 4.54 20.11 11.14
N ASP A 159 3.93 19.40 12.11
CA ASP A 159 4.63 18.67 13.17
C ASP A 159 5.69 17.71 12.59
N LEU A 160 5.35 16.98 11.52
CA LEU A 160 6.28 16.06 10.86
C LEU A 160 7.53 16.77 10.32
N TYR A 161 7.38 17.96 9.73
CA TYR A 161 8.52 18.73 9.24
C TYR A 161 9.35 19.31 10.38
N GLU A 162 8.70 19.75 11.46
CA GLU A 162 9.35 20.30 12.65
C GLU A 162 10.23 19.28 13.38
N GLU A 163 9.81 18.01 13.41
CA GLU A 163 10.56 16.89 14.01
C GLU A 163 11.87 16.57 13.28
N LEU A 164 12.02 16.95 12.00
CA LEU A 164 13.21 16.65 11.22
C LEU A 164 14.43 17.47 11.69
N ASP A 165 15.55 16.79 11.92
CA ASP A 165 16.83 17.44 12.12
C ASP A 165 17.27 18.25 10.88
N PHE A 166 18.17 19.21 11.10
CA PHE A 166 18.62 20.13 10.05
C PHE A 166 19.19 19.41 8.81
N GLU A 167 19.96 18.33 9.01
CA GLU A 167 20.62 17.63 7.91
C GLU A 167 19.61 16.79 7.11
N THR A 168 18.69 16.10 7.79
CA THR A 168 17.59 15.37 7.14
C THR A 168 16.70 16.31 6.36
N ARG A 169 16.27 17.43 6.97
CA ARG A 169 15.47 18.47 6.32
C ARG A 169 16.18 19.04 5.08
N LYS A 170 17.47 19.36 5.18
CA LYS A 170 18.29 19.86 4.06
C LYS A 170 18.37 18.86 2.92
N LYS A 171 18.59 17.57 3.20
CA LYS A 171 18.63 16.50 2.19
C LYS A 171 17.27 16.29 1.52
N LEU A 172 16.18 16.33 2.29
CA LEU A 172 14.82 16.20 1.78
C LEU A 172 14.50 17.31 0.78
N PHE A 173 14.69 18.58 1.16
CA PHE A 173 14.47 19.71 0.25
C PHE A 173 15.38 19.70 -0.96
N LYS A 174 16.61 19.17 -0.84
CA LYS A 174 17.49 18.98 -2.00
C LYS A 174 16.88 18.00 -3.00
N ARG A 175 16.39 16.85 -2.53
CA ARG A 175 15.75 15.85 -3.40
C ARG A 175 14.46 16.35 -4.03
N LEU A 176 13.58 17.02 -3.26
CA LEU A 176 12.33 17.57 -3.80
C LEU A 176 12.60 18.51 -4.99
N ARG A 177 13.56 19.43 -4.86
CA ARG A 177 13.98 20.32 -5.97
C ARG A 177 14.56 19.59 -7.17
N GLU A 178 15.19 18.43 -6.96
CA GLU A 178 15.74 17.61 -8.05
C GLU A 178 14.61 16.87 -8.79
N THR A 179 13.56 16.45 -8.08
CA THR A 179 12.36 15.83 -8.65
C THR A 179 11.56 16.84 -9.48
N GLU A 180 11.24 18.02 -8.94
CA GLU A 180 10.49 19.07 -9.67
C GLU A 180 11.15 19.48 -11.00
N LYS A 181 12.49 19.56 -11.00
CA LYS A 181 13.25 19.87 -12.22
C LYS A 181 13.04 18.80 -13.28
N ARG A 182 13.05 17.51 -12.91
CA ARG A 182 12.85 16.42 -13.88
C ARG A 182 11.49 16.50 -14.54
N ASP A 183 10.44 16.80 -13.78
CA ASP A 183 9.08 16.91 -14.31
C ASP A 183 8.93 18.13 -15.24
N THR A 184 9.69 19.19 -14.98
CA THR A 184 9.68 20.41 -15.83
C THR A 184 10.38 20.21 -17.19
N PHE A 185 11.28 19.22 -17.32
CA PHE A 185 12.00 18.94 -18.57
C PHE A 185 11.30 17.89 -19.46
N ILE A 186 10.12 17.41 -19.09
CA ILE A 186 9.36 16.37 -19.82
C ILE A 186 8.16 16.96 -20.59
N LEU A 187 7.95 18.28 -20.56
CA LEU A 187 6.95 19.01 -21.37
C LEU A 187 7.56 19.61 -22.64
#